data_AF-A0A1Q7V7U1-F1
#
_entry.id   AF-A0A1Q7V7U1-F1
#
_cell.length_a   1.000
_cell.length_b   1.000
_cell.length_c   1.000
_cell.angle_alpha   90.00
_cell.angle_beta   90.00
_cell.angle_gamma   90.00
#
_symmetry.space_group_name_H-M   'P 1'
#
loop_
_entity.id
_entity.type
_entity.pdbx_description
1 polymer ?
#
loop_
_entity_poly.entity_id
_entity_poly.type
_entity_poly.pdbx_seq_one_letter_code
_entity_poly.pdbx_strand_id
1 'polypeptide(L)'
;MGIVWFGDDRAGNSNDRATLEPGHAASQGAACNTGTTCMQNWANWKVYYAESVNGHDATPFFVQSVISDHVIHRGTISTGGLGGGADRSLADLFQIAFDRQHFANVAFSDDSKVNTEVGPDHGADNPTTRRKIRANFTHQLAATAGFVVTTGSCASQPPPPPPGAEKITGGGQIASQTSGLTANFGFVAMNDKPKASLSYHDDGATGGSIDVHSANTSVPSVTFEGNCGTFKGDAKVNQKPGYTYTVNACDNAEPGAGKDAFFISVTGANFSYSNEGFITSGNIQFHKQ
;
A
#
# COMPACT_ATOMS: atom_id res chain seq x y z
N MET A 1 -9.52 3.31 21.02
CA MET A 1 -10.87 3.54 20.44
C MET A 1 -10.70 4.29 19.13
N GLY A 2 -11.33 3.83 18.06
CA GLY A 2 -11.41 4.56 16.78
C GLY A 2 -12.85 4.99 16.49
N ILE A 3 -13.01 6.20 15.96
CA ILE A 3 -14.29 6.78 15.54
C ILE A 3 -14.17 7.24 14.10
N VAL A 4 -15.17 6.93 13.27
CA VAL A 4 -15.27 7.42 11.89
C VAL A 4 -16.62 8.12 11.73
N TRP A 5 -16.63 9.26 11.04
CA TRP A 5 -17.87 10.00 10.76
C TRP A 5 -17.77 10.82 9.47
N PHE A 6 -18.94 11.22 8.95
CA PHE A 6 -19.05 12.23 7.90
C PHE A 6 -19.09 13.63 8.52
N GLY A 7 -18.36 14.57 7.95
CA GLY A 7 -18.43 15.98 8.30
C GLY A 7 -18.49 16.86 7.06
N ASP A 8 -19.37 17.86 7.09
CA ASP A 8 -19.48 18.85 6.03
C ASP A 8 -18.76 20.17 6.38
N ASP A 9 -18.73 21.08 5.40
CA ASP A 9 -18.08 22.39 5.49
C ASP A 9 -19.01 23.49 6.02
N ARG A 10 -20.17 23.16 6.57
CA ARG A 10 -21.16 24.11 7.09
C ARG A 10 -21.59 23.77 8.50
N ALA A 11 -22.11 24.78 9.19
CA ALA A 11 -22.72 24.61 10.50
C ALA A 11 -24.22 24.37 10.32
N GLY A 12 -24.76 23.33 10.96
CA GLY A 12 -26.20 23.08 10.93
C GLY A 12 -26.55 21.61 11.09
N ASN A 13 -27.82 21.30 10.91
CA ASN A 13 -28.30 19.93 10.85
C ASN A 13 -27.98 19.33 9.47
N SER A 14 -27.53 18.07 9.42
CA SER A 14 -27.21 17.35 8.17
C SER A 14 -28.38 17.23 7.20
N ASN A 15 -29.61 17.46 7.68
CA ASN A 15 -30.83 17.47 6.88
C ASN A 15 -31.42 18.89 6.62
N ASP A 16 -30.75 19.96 7.05
CA ASP A 16 -31.19 21.33 6.79
C ASP A 16 -30.87 21.75 5.36
N ARG A 17 -31.84 21.54 4.47
CA ARG A 17 -31.73 21.88 3.06
C ARG A 17 -31.47 23.36 2.80
N ALA A 18 -32.02 24.27 3.60
CA ALA A 18 -31.81 25.71 3.38
C ALA A 18 -30.33 26.09 3.56
N THR A 19 -29.65 25.40 4.47
CA THR A 19 -28.23 25.61 4.78
C THR A 19 -27.31 24.81 3.85
N LEU A 20 -27.61 23.53 3.63
CA LEU A 20 -26.72 22.62 2.92
C LEU A 20 -26.90 22.63 1.39
N GLU A 21 -28.07 23.07 0.91
CA GLU A 21 -28.39 23.16 -0.53
C GLU A 21 -29.00 24.53 -0.86
N PRO A 22 -28.27 25.63 -0.64
CA PRO A 22 -28.80 26.97 -0.88
C PRO A 22 -29.22 27.14 -2.34
N GLY A 23 -30.38 27.74 -2.54
CA GLY A 23 -31.00 27.89 -3.87
C GLY A 23 -31.75 26.65 -4.36
N HIS A 24 -31.86 25.60 -3.55
CA HIS A 24 -32.67 24.41 -3.81
C HIS A 24 -33.80 24.31 -2.77
N ALA A 25 -34.96 24.93 -3.08
CA ALA A 25 -36.09 24.90 -2.15
C ALA A 25 -36.68 23.49 -2.06
N ALA A 26 -37.17 23.05 -0.89
CA ALA A 26 -37.78 21.73 -0.73
C ALA A 26 -39.03 21.50 -1.63
N SER A 27 -39.65 22.59 -2.12
CA SER A 27 -40.75 22.56 -3.09
C SER A 27 -40.30 22.35 -4.54
N GLN A 28 -39.02 22.57 -4.82
CA GLN A 28 -38.40 22.20 -6.08
C GLN A 28 -38.09 20.71 -5.96
N GLY A 29 -38.56 19.89 -6.91
CA GLY A 29 -38.10 18.50 -7.00
C GLY A 29 -36.59 18.43 -7.25
N ALA A 30 -36.07 17.33 -7.79
CA ALA A 30 -34.63 17.13 -8.00
C ALA A 30 -33.91 18.18 -8.89
N ALA A 31 -34.58 19.21 -9.43
CA ALA A 31 -33.99 20.21 -10.29
C ALA A 31 -33.81 21.55 -9.55
N CYS A 32 -32.57 21.97 -9.38
CA CYS A 32 -32.27 23.37 -9.07
C CYS A 32 -32.44 24.23 -10.34
N ASN A 33 -32.98 25.44 -10.19
CA ASN A 33 -33.40 26.28 -11.31
C ASN A 33 -32.23 26.92 -12.10
N THR A 34 -30.97 26.61 -11.78
CA THR A 34 -29.77 27.29 -12.31
C THR A 34 -28.75 26.32 -12.89
N GLY A 35 -29.07 25.75 -14.06
CA GLY A 35 -28.10 25.07 -14.92
C GLY A 35 -27.41 23.85 -14.30
N THR A 36 -26.26 23.46 -14.85
CA THR A 36 -25.51 22.25 -14.46
C THR A 36 -24.56 22.47 -13.29
N THR A 37 -24.53 23.65 -12.67
CA THR A 37 -23.51 24.08 -11.68
C THR A 37 -24.07 24.28 -10.27
N CYS A 38 -25.34 23.99 -10.04
CA CYS A 38 -26.02 24.33 -8.79
C CYS A 38 -25.42 23.65 -7.54
N MET A 39 -24.87 22.44 -7.65
CA MET A 39 -24.25 21.76 -6.51
C MET A 39 -22.88 22.35 -6.12
N GLN A 40 -22.30 23.27 -6.90
CA GLN A 40 -21.03 23.91 -6.55
C GLN A 40 -21.14 24.72 -5.26
N ASN A 41 -22.33 25.24 -4.98
CA ASN A 41 -22.62 26.03 -3.78
C ASN A 41 -23.27 25.20 -2.68
N TRP A 42 -23.22 23.87 -2.74
CA TRP A 42 -23.77 23.00 -1.71
C TRP A 42 -22.70 22.60 -0.69
N ALA A 43 -23.13 22.03 0.43
CA ALA A 43 -22.23 21.51 1.45
C ALA A 43 -21.34 20.41 0.88
N ASN A 44 -20.07 20.39 1.27
CA ASN A 44 -19.09 19.38 0.84
C ASN A 44 -18.75 18.44 1.99
N TRP A 45 -19.04 17.16 1.81
CA TRP A 45 -18.80 16.14 2.83
C TRP A 45 -17.47 15.45 2.63
N LYS A 46 -16.77 15.25 3.76
CA LYS A 46 -15.55 14.43 3.86
C LYS A 46 -15.71 13.40 4.97
N VAL A 47 -14.84 12.40 4.93
CA VAL A 47 -14.75 11.39 5.99
C VAL A 47 -13.64 11.76 6.95
N TYR A 48 -13.96 11.75 8.23
CA TYR A 48 -13.05 12.02 9.32
C TYR A 48 -12.83 10.76 10.15
N TYR A 49 -11.65 10.67 10.72
CA TYR A 49 -11.27 9.64 11.68
C TYR A 49 -10.72 10.30 12.94
N ALA A 50 -11.02 9.71 14.09
CA ALA A 50 -10.35 10.05 15.34
C ALA A 50 -9.96 8.81 16.12
N GLU A 51 -8.80 8.88 16.75
CA GLU A 51 -8.23 7.81 17.56
C GLU A 51 -7.88 8.31 18.96
N SER A 52 -8.19 7.49 19.96
CA SER A 52 -7.71 7.66 21.33
C SER A 52 -7.17 6.35 21.89
N VAL A 53 -5.95 6.38 22.46
CA VAL A 53 -5.37 5.26 23.21
C VAL A 53 -5.68 5.33 24.71
N ASN A 54 -6.23 6.45 25.17
CA ASN A 54 -6.54 6.71 26.58
C ASN A 54 -8.01 7.11 26.77
N GLY A 55 -8.89 6.56 25.93
CA GLY A 55 -10.32 6.91 25.89
C GLY A 55 -11.10 6.62 27.18
N HIS A 56 -10.51 5.89 28.13
CA HIS A 56 -11.10 5.60 29.45
C HIS A 56 -10.58 6.52 30.57
N ASP A 57 -9.60 7.37 30.28
CA ASP A 57 -9.08 8.32 31.26
C ASP A 57 -10.11 9.41 31.58
N ALA A 58 -9.99 10.05 32.74
CA ALA A 58 -10.85 11.18 33.13
C ALA A 58 -10.78 12.35 32.12
N THR A 59 -9.67 12.49 31.41
CA THR A 59 -9.45 13.46 30.34
C THR A 59 -8.88 12.74 29.11
N PRO A 60 -9.74 12.14 28.25
CA PRO A 60 -9.28 11.43 27.08
C PRO A 60 -8.73 12.40 26.04
N PHE A 61 -7.72 11.98 25.29
CA PHE A 61 -7.18 12.75 24.17
C PHE A 61 -7.46 12.03 22.85
N PHE A 62 -7.80 12.80 21.82
CA PHE A 62 -8.11 12.30 20.48
C PHE A 62 -7.23 12.99 19.44
N VAL A 63 -6.65 12.20 18.54
CA VAL A 63 -6.06 12.72 17.29
C VAL A 63 -7.10 12.57 16.19
N GLN A 64 -7.38 13.66 15.47
CA GLN A 64 -8.33 13.68 14.35
C GLN A 64 -7.61 13.87 13.02
N SER A 65 -8.09 13.21 11.97
CA SER A 65 -7.63 13.38 10.58
C SER A 65 -8.80 13.33 9.58
N VAL A 66 -8.59 13.92 8.41
CA VAL A 66 -9.43 13.70 7.23
C VAL A 66 -8.87 12.51 6.48
N ILE A 67 -9.71 11.51 6.19
CA ILE A 67 -9.27 10.24 5.59
C ILE A 67 -9.79 10.01 4.16
N SER A 68 -10.72 10.84 3.69
CA SER A 68 -11.13 10.88 2.29
C SER A 68 -10.20 11.79 1.49
N ASP A 69 -9.74 11.30 0.34
CA ASP A 69 -8.87 12.03 -0.61
C ASP A 69 -9.64 13.08 -1.44
N HIS A 70 -10.97 13.04 -1.42
CA HIS A 70 -11.84 13.98 -2.12
C HIS A 70 -13.13 14.27 -1.33
N VAL A 71 -13.98 15.14 -1.89
CA VAL A 71 -15.35 15.36 -1.41
C VAL A 71 -16.20 14.16 -1.84
N ILE A 72 -16.71 13.42 -0.86
CA ILE A 72 -17.39 12.15 -1.10
C ILE A 72 -18.87 12.31 -1.42
N HIS A 73 -19.46 13.46 -1.04
CA HIS A 73 -20.87 13.77 -1.19
C HIS A 73 -21.11 15.29 -1.14
N ARG A 74 -22.21 15.76 -1.73
CA ARG A 74 -22.64 17.16 -1.64
C ARG A 74 -24.13 17.31 -1.38
N GLY A 75 -24.48 18.28 -0.54
CA GLY A 75 -25.87 18.60 -0.19
C GLY A 75 -26.31 17.99 1.13
N THR A 76 -27.60 17.69 1.28
CA THR A 76 -28.13 17.08 2.51
C THR A 76 -27.88 15.58 2.58
N ILE A 77 -27.59 15.06 3.77
CA ILE A 77 -27.59 13.61 4.05
C ILE A 77 -28.88 13.24 4.80
N SER A 78 -29.58 12.24 4.29
CA SER A 78 -30.82 11.70 4.87
C SER A 78 -30.59 11.10 6.26
N THR A 79 -31.26 11.64 7.28
CA THR A 79 -31.35 11.02 8.62
C THR A 79 -32.55 10.08 8.77
N GLY A 80 -33.38 9.92 7.74
CA GLY A 80 -34.67 9.20 7.79
C GLY A 80 -34.58 7.68 7.65
N GLY A 81 -33.40 7.13 7.38
CA GLY A 81 -33.20 5.69 7.14
C GLY A 81 -34.01 5.15 5.95
N LEU A 82 -34.30 3.84 5.96
CA LEU A 82 -34.99 3.16 4.85
C LEU A 82 -36.51 3.46 4.76
N GLY A 83 -37.09 4.11 5.77
CA GLY A 83 -38.54 4.34 5.89
C GLY A 83 -38.99 5.81 6.03
N GLY A 84 -38.06 6.77 6.07
CA GLY A 84 -38.37 8.20 6.20
C GLY A 84 -38.40 8.94 4.85
N GLY A 85 -39.14 10.06 4.79
CA GLY A 85 -39.18 10.95 3.63
C GLY A 85 -37.87 11.70 3.47
N ALA A 86 -36.95 11.13 2.69
CA ALA A 86 -35.63 11.68 2.42
C ALA A 86 -35.12 11.23 1.05
N ASP A 87 -34.25 12.05 0.44
CA ASP A 87 -33.76 11.96 -0.94
C ASP A 87 -32.78 10.81 -1.23
N ARG A 88 -32.50 9.95 -0.24
CA ARG A 88 -31.65 8.73 -0.35
C ARG A 88 -30.27 8.98 -0.97
N SER A 89 -29.74 10.18 -0.82
CA SER A 89 -28.53 10.61 -1.54
C SER A 89 -27.27 9.84 -1.10
N LEU A 90 -27.18 9.41 0.16
CA LEU A 90 -26.09 8.56 0.66
C LEU A 90 -26.60 7.58 1.74
N ALA A 91 -26.17 6.32 1.67
CA ALA A 91 -26.41 5.34 2.73
C ALA A 91 -25.23 5.33 3.70
N ASP A 92 -25.49 5.39 5.01
CA ASP A 92 -24.43 5.41 6.01
C ASP A 92 -23.85 4.01 6.20
N LEU A 93 -22.70 3.75 5.58
CA LEU A 93 -21.88 2.57 5.87
C LEU A 93 -20.52 3.06 6.35
N PHE A 94 -20.15 2.63 7.55
CA PHE A 94 -18.79 2.72 8.05
C PHE A 94 -18.38 1.35 8.57
N GLN A 95 -17.21 0.89 8.15
CA GLN A 95 -16.53 -0.23 8.80
C GLN A 95 -15.12 0.22 9.12
N ILE A 96 -14.73 0.01 10.36
CA ILE A 96 -13.36 0.23 10.81
C ILE A 96 -12.81 -1.07 11.38
N ALA A 97 -11.62 -1.44 10.95
CA ALA A 97 -10.83 -2.51 11.52
C ALA A 97 -9.40 -2.00 11.77
N PHE A 98 -8.76 -2.54 12.80
CA PHE A 98 -7.34 -2.31 13.03
C PHE A 98 -6.57 -3.55 12.57
N ASP A 99 -5.47 -3.34 11.87
CA ASP A 99 -4.56 -4.43 11.55
C ASP A 99 -3.67 -4.80 12.75
N ARG A 100 -2.74 -5.74 12.54
CA ARG A 100 -1.81 -6.19 13.59
C ARG A 100 -0.81 -5.11 14.02
N GLN A 101 -0.69 -4.00 13.28
CA GLN A 101 0.17 -2.84 13.56
C GLN A 101 -0.58 -1.71 14.23
N HIS A 102 -1.88 -1.90 14.47
CA HIS A 102 -2.79 -0.86 14.94
C HIS A 102 -3.06 0.22 13.89
N PHE A 103 -2.87 -0.06 12.60
CA PHE A 103 -3.27 0.86 11.54
C PHE A 103 -4.76 0.70 11.23
N ALA A 104 -5.47 1.82 11.15
CA ALA A 104 -6.88 1.83 10.82
C ALA A 104 -7.11 1.52 9.33
N ASN A 105 -8.01 0.58 9.08
CA ASN A 105 -8.56 0.25 7.76
C ASN A 105 -10.02 0.64 7.79
N VAL A 106 -10.42 1.56 6.91
CA VAL A 106 -11.76 2.15 6.92
C VAL A 106 -12.43 1.96 5.57
N ALA A 107 -13.62 1.37 5.57
CA ALA A 107 -14.53 1.36 4.44
C ALA A 107 -15.69 2.32 4.68
N PHE A 108 -16.06 3.12 3.67
CA PHE A 108 -17.13 4.10 3.75
C PHE A 108 -17.91 4.26 2.44
N SER A 109 -19.15 4.73 2.51
CA SER A 109 -19.97 5.04 1.33
C SER A 109 -19.53 6.31 0.62
N ASP A 110 -19.60 6.28 -0.72
CA ASP A 110 -19.26 7.39 -1.61
C ASP A 110 -20.21 7.47 -2.80
N ASP A 111 -20.69 8.68 -3.11
CA ASP A 111 -21.54 8.98 -4.28
C ASP A 111 -20.95 10.08 -5.18
N SER A 112 -19.67 10.39 -5.05
CA SER A 112 -19.02 11.49 -5.78
C SER A 112 -19.00 11.27 -7.30
N LYS A 113 -19.10 10.02 -7.74
CA LYS A 113 -18.98 9.62 -9.15
C LYS A 113 -20.32 9.58 -9.88
N VAL A 114 -20.38 10.30 -11.00
CA VAL A 114 -21.49 10.25 -11.96
C VAL A 114 -21.63 8.84 -12.57
N ASN A 115 -22.88 8.39 -12.72
CA ASN A 115 -23.21 7.15 -13.41
C ASN A 115 -23.56 7.43 -14.87
N THR A 116 -22.57 7.27 -15.75
CA THR A 116 -22.72 7.46 -17.21
C THR A 116 -23.37 6.26 -17.92
N GLU A 117 -23.64 5.16 -17.22
CA GLU A 117 -24.21 3.94 -17.81
C GLU A 117 -25.75 3.94 -17.78
N VAL A 118 -26.36 4.79 -16.96
CA VAL A 118 -27.80 4.79 -16.74
C VAL A 118 -28.34 6.22 -16.76
N GLY A 119 -29.16 6.52 -17.77
CA GLY A 119 -29.86 7.80 -17.89
C GLY A 119 -29.00 8.93 -18.48
N PRO A 120 -29.59 10.12 -18.66
CA PRO A 120 -28.87 11.29 -19.15
C PRO A 120 -27.82 11.78 -18.13
N ASP A 121 -26.61 12.06 -18.61
CA ASP A 121 -25.58 12.75 -17.83
C ASP A 121 -25.85 14.26 -17.86
N HIS A 122 -26.23 14.82 -16.71
CA HIS A 122 -26.49 16.24 -16.56
C HIS A 122 -25.29 17.00 -15.95
N GLY A 123 -24.14 16.35 -15.85
CA GLY A 123 -22.89 16.89 -15.30
C GLY A 123 -22.71 16.61 -13.81
N ALA A 124 -21.47 16.69 -13.34
CA ALA A 124 -21.08 16.38 -11.96
C ALA A 124 -21.63 17.35 -10.90
N ASP A 125 -22.13 18.51 -11.31
CA ASP A 125 -22.63 19.55 -10.41
C ASP A 125 -24.16 19.74 -10.50
N ASN A 126 -24.87 18.76 -11.08
CA ASN A 126 -26.33 18.76 -11.21
C ASN A 126 -26.98 17.68 -10.29
N PRO A 127 -27.98 18.03 -9.46
CA PRO A 127 -28.64 17.12 -8.53
C PRO A 127 -29.53 16.08 -9.20
N THR A 128 -29.93 16.26 -10.46
CA THR A 128 -30.64 15.23 -11.22
C THR A 128 -29.70 14.17 -11.79
N THR A 129 -28.38 14.39 -11.74
CA THR A 129 -27.39 13.43 -12.25
C THR A 129 -27.39 12.18 -11.37
N ARG A 130 -27.59 11.02 -12.01
CA ARG A 130 -27.48 9.73 -11.32
C ARG A 130 -26.04 9.48 -10.90
N ARG A 131 -25.85 9.01 -9.67
CA ARG A 131 -24.53 8.74 -9.07
C ARG A 131 -24.35 7.26 -8.77
N LYS A 132 -23.10 6.80 -8.78
CA LYS A 132 -22.73 5.44 -8.38
C LYS A 132 -22.47 5.44 -6.88
N ILE A 133 -23.36 4.82 -6.11
CA ILE A 133 -23.11 4.49 -4.71
C ILE A 133 -22.06 3.38 -4.68
N ARG A 134 -20.91 3.61 -4.03
CA ARG A 134 -19.84 2.61 -3.88
C ARG A 134 -19.30 2.60 -2.46
N ALA A 135 -18.71 1.47 -2.08
CA ALA A 135 -17.79 1.41 -0.94
C ALA A 135 -16.41 1.88 -1.41
N ASN A 136 -15.87 2.89 -0.75
CA ASN A 136 -14.47 3.29 -0.85
C ASN A 136 -13.70 2.75 0.36
N PHE A 137 -12.41 2.53 0.17
CA PHE A 137 -11.52 1.96 1.18
C PHE A 137 -10.30 2.86 1.33
N THR A 138 -9.94 3.16 2.57
CA THR A 138 -8.72 3.87 2.93
C THR A 138 -8.00 3.11 4.03
N HIS A 139 -6.67 3.17 4.02
CA HIS A 139 -5.83 2.51 5.00
C HIS A 139 -4.77 3.49 5.50
N GLN A 140 -4.50 3.42 6.79
CA GLN A 140 -3.48 4.23 7.42
C GLN A 140 -2.09 3.66 7.09
N LEU A 141 -1.20 4.52 6.55
CA LEU A 141 0.16 4.14 6.14
C LEU A 141 1.17 4.13 7.29
N ALA A 142 0.87 4.83 8.38
CA ALA A 142 1.71 4.91 9.56
C ALA A 142 0.88 5.16 10.81
N ALA A 143 1.28 4.55 11.92
CA ALA A 143 0.65 4.78 13.22
C ALA A 143 0.65 6.27 13.59
N THR A 144 -0.36 6.67 14.35
CA THR A 144 -0.48 8.04 14.87
C THR A 144 0.73 8.35 15.75
N ALA A 145 1.63 9.20 15.24
CA ALA A 145 2.92 9.48 15.85
C ALA A 145 2.78 10.03 17.27
N GLY A 146 3.56 9.50 18.21
CA GLY A 146 3.54 9.90 19.62
C GLY A 146 2.29 9.44 20.40
N PHE A 147 1.38 8.70 19.75
CA PHE A 147 0.11 8.27 20.34
C PHE A 147 -0.02 6.76 20.45
N VAL A 148 0.36 6.05 19.39
CA VAL A 148 0.36 4.58 19.36
C VAL A 148 1.78 4.07 19.58
N VAL A 149 1.99 3.36 20.69
CA VAL A 149 3.28 2.71 20.98
C VAL A 149 3.35 1.41 20.17
N THR A 150 4.10 1.45 19.08
CA THR A 150 4.33 0.28 18.19
C THR A 150 5.56 -0.55 18.59
N THR A 151 6.15 -0.26 19.75
CA THR A 151 7.39 -0.89 20.26
C THR A 151 7.20 -1.46 21.67
N GLY A 152 7.69 -2.66 21.94
CA GLY A 152 7.66 -3.26 23.30
C GLY A 152 7.38 -4.76 23.27
N SER A 153 7.45 -5.41 24.43
CA SER A 153 7.25 -6.87 24.57
C SER A 153 5.84 -7.36 24.18
N CYS A 154 4.85 -6.45 24.20
CA CYS A 154 3.48 -6.73 23.75
C CYS A 154 3.18 -6.16 22.35
N ALA A 155 4.12 -5.43 21.73
CA ALA A 155 3.99 -5.02 20.35
C ALA A 155 4.28 -6.26 19.49
N SER A 156 3.33 -6.62 18.63
CA SER A 156 3.62 -7.52 17.50
C SER A 156 4.88 -7.02 16.80
N GLN A 157 5.78 -7.93 16.40
CA GLN A 157 6.93 -7.53 15.59
C GLN A 157 6.42 -6.66 14.44
N PRO A 158 6.98 -5.45 14.23
CA PRO A 158 6.50 -4.54 13.21
C PRO A 158 6.43 -5.30 11.89
N PRO A 159 5.24 -5.43 11.28
CA PRO A 159 5.13 -5.98 9.95
C PRO A 159 6.04 -5.23 8.99
N PRO A 160 6.54 -5.94 7.97
CA PRO A 160 7.41 -5.36 6.97
C PRO A 160 6.80 -4.06 6.42
N PRO A 161 7.63 -3.07 6.06
CA PRO A 161 7.17 -1.87 5.38
C PRO A 161 6.20 -2.21 4.23
N PRO A 162 5.18 -1.38 3.97
CA PRO A 162 4.31 -1.56 2.81
C PRO A 162 5.18 -1.70 1.55
N PRO A 163 5.08 -2.81 0.77
CA PRO A 163 5.88 -2.97 -0.44
C PRO A 163 5.63 -1.79 -1.39
N GLY A 164 6.65 -0.97 -1.60
CA GLY A 164 6.49 0.33 -2.22
C GLY A 164 7.79 0.85 -2.79
N ALA A 165 8.32 0.12 -3.78
CA ALA A 165 9.49 0.43 -4.61
C ALA A 165 10.88 0.34 -3.93
N GLU A 166 11.01 -0.47 -2.87
CA GLU A 166 12.34 -0.89 -2.43
C GLU A 166 13.06 -1.64 -3.55
N LYS A 167 14.32 -1.25 -3.76
CA LYS A 167 15.19 -1.81 -4.78
C LYS A 167 16.53 -2.14 -4.15
N ILE A 168 17.10 -3.27 -4.50
CA ILE A 168 18.48 -3.61 -4.15
C ILE A 168 19.25 -3.95 -5.41
N THR A 169 20.48 -3.47 -5.48
CA THR A 169 21.43 -3.77 -6.56
C THR A 169 22.70 -4.27 -5.94
N GLY A 170 23.36 -5.21 -6.58
CA GLY A 170 24.66 -5.65 -6.11
C GLY A 170 25.49 -6.20 -7.25
N GLY A 171 26.79 -5.99 -7.15
CA GLY A 171 27.76 -6.59 -8.05
C GLY A 171 29.08 -6.73 -7.33
N GLY A 172 29.72 -7.87 -7.47
CA GLY A 172 30.94 -8.15 -6.70
C GLY A 172 31.36 -9.60 -6.74
N GLN A 173 32.20 -9.93 -5.75
CA GLN A 173 32.75 -11.26 -5.57
C GLN A 173 32.54 -11.75 -4.15
N ILE A 174 32.36 -13.05 -3.99
CA ILE A 174 32.50 -13.76 -2.70
C ILE A 174 33.55 -14.85 -2.86
N ALA A 175 34.01 -15.42 -1.75
CA ALA A 175 34.81 -16.64 -1.80
C ALA A 175 34.00 -17.77 -2.47
N SER A 176 34.68 -18.57 -3.29
CA SER A 176 34.10 -19.81 -3.83
C SER A 176 34.08 -20.90 -2.75
N GLN A 177 33.33 -21.98 -2.99
CA GLN A 177 33.41 -23.20 -2.18
C GLN A 177 34.81 -23.82 -2.19
N THR A 178 35.58 -23.64 -3.28
CA THR A 178 36.98 -24.04 -3.35
C THR A 178 37.86 -22.91 -2.84
N SER A 179 38.65 -23.20 -1.79
CA SER A 179 39.56 -22.24 -1.18
C SER A 179 40.55 -21.66 -2.20
N GLY A 180 40.70 -20.33 -2.20
CA GLY A 180 41.57 -19.59 -3.12
C GLY A 180 40.92 -19.20 -4.45
N LEU A 181 39.69 -19.66 -4.72
CA LEU A 181 38.88 -19.22 -5.86
C LEU A 181 37.77 -18.26 -5.42
N THR A 182 37.20 -17.55 -6.39
CA THR A 182 36.13 -16.55 -6.17
C THR A 182 34.93 -16.85 -7.03
N ALA A 183 33.74 -16.55 -6.52
CA ALA A 183 32.52 -16.52 -7.29
C ALA A 183 32.10 -15.07 -7.55
N ASN A 184 31.69 -14.77 -8.79
CA ASN A 184 31.22 -13.44 -9.19
C ASN A 184 29.70 -13.41 -9.18
N PHE A 185 29.12 -12.29 -8.78
CA PHE A 185 27.68 -12.08 -8.82
C PHE A 185 27.32 -10.68 -9.33
N GLY A 186 26.13 -10.58 -9.91
CA GLY A 186 25.49 -9.34 -10.28
C GLY A 186 23.98 -9.50 -10.22
N PHE A 187 23.29 -8.56 -9.57
CA PHE A 187 21.84 -8.61 -9.47
C PHE A 187 21.18 -7.24 -9.36
N VAL A 188 19.90 -7.22 -9.71
CA VAL A 188 18.95 -6.16 -9.38
C VAL A 188 17.64 -6.81 -8.97
N ALA A 189 17.04 -6.37 -7.88
CA ALA A 189 15.73 -6.82 -7.43
C ALA A 189 14.90 -5.65 -6.92
N MET A 190 13.60 -5.65 -7.21
CA MET A 190 12.64 -4.66 -6.74
C MET A 190 11.28 -5.30 -6.47
N ASN A 191 10.56 -4.80 -5.45
CA ASN A 191 9.27 -5.37 -5.03
C ASN A 191 8.04 -4.68 -5.66
N ASP A 192 8.13 -3.41 -6.06
CA ASP A 192 7.10 -2.79 -6.90
C ASP A 192 7.17 -3.36 -8.32
N LYS A 193 6.06 -3.95 -8.78
CA LYS A 193 5.98 -4.76 -10.00
C LYS A 193 7.15 -5.75 -10.06
N PRO A 194 7.13 -6.82 -9.25
CA PRO A 194 8.31 -7.61 -8.92
C PRO A 194 9.18 -7.94 -10.12
N LYS A 195 10.44 -7.50 -10.08
CA LYS A 195 11.47 -7.90 -11.04
C LYS A 195 12.73 -8.25 -10.29
N ALA A 196 13.39 -9.31 -10.76
CA ALA A 196 14.68 -9.73 -10.28
C ALA A 196 15.49 -10.23 -11.47
N SER A 197 16.74 -9.80 -11.58
CA SER A 197 17.70 -10.36 -12.52
C SER A 197 18.95 -10.73 -11.77
N LEU A 198 19.49 -11.90 -12.08
CA LEU A 198 20.66 -12.47 -11.44
C LEU A 198 21.61 -13.02 -12.51
N SER A 199 22.89 -12.75 -12.34
CA SER A 199 24.01 -13.44 -12.97
C SER A 199 24.96 -13.87 -11.84
N TYR A 200 25.34 -15.14 -11.82
CA TYR A 200 26.26 -15.70 -10.85
C TYR A 200 27.17 -16.72 -11.52
N HIS A 201 28.46 -16.66 -11.24
CA HIS A 201 29.45 -17.54 -11.85
C HIS A 201 30.47 -18.00 -10.80
N ASP A 202 30.62 -19.32 -10.65
CA ASP A 202 31.55 -19.91 -9.70
C ASP A 202 32.34 -21.06 -10.34
N ASP A 203 33.60 -20.80 -10.67
CA ASP A 203 34.53 -21.80 -11.21
C ASP A 203 35.00 -22.82 -10.17
N GLY A 204 34.92 -22.48 -8.87
CA GLY A 204 35.34 -23.35 -7.78
C GLY A 204 34.17 -24.11 -7.12
N ALA A 205 33.01 -24.17 -7.78
CA ALA A 205 31.87 -24.91 -7.27
C ALA A 205 32.16 -26.41 -7.17
N THR A 206 31.72 -27.03 -6.07
CA THR A 206 31.87 -28.46 -5.84
C THR A 206 31.05 -29.23 -6.88
N GLY A 207 31.71 -30.09 -7.65
CA GLY A 207 31.08 -30.81 -8.77
C GLY A 207 31.25 -30.15 -10.14
N GLY A 208 31.99 -29.04 -10.22
CA GLY A 208 32.38 -28.36 -11.46
C GLY A 208 31.81 -26.94 -11.55
N SER A 209 32.40 -26.12 -12.43
CA SER A 209 32.01 -24.71 -12.64
C SER A 209 30.50 -24.57 -12.92
N ILE A 210 29.89 -23.56 -12.32
CA ILE A 210 28.49 -23.23 -12.55
C ILE A 210 28.32 -21.79 -13.01
N ASP A 211 27.38 -21.61 -13.92
CA ASP A 211 26.92 -20.34 -14.44
C ASP A 211 25.39 -20.27 -14.26
N VAL A 212 24.91 -19.33 -13.46
CA VAL A 212 23.50 -19.21 -13.08
C VAL A 212 22.98 -17.87 -13.57
N HIS A 213 21.93 -17.92 -14.39
CA HIS A 213 21.26 -16.74 -14.90
C HIS A 213 19.75 -16.82 -14.63
N SER A 214 19.15 -15.69 -14.23
CA SER A 214 17.68 -15.59 -14.12
C SER A 214 17.02 -15.91 -15.46
N ALA A 215 16.07 -16.85 -15.49
CA ALA A 215 15.35 -17.23 -16.69
C ALA A 215 14.17 -16.30 -17.01
N ASN A 216 13.63 -15.62 -15.99
CA ASN A 216 12.53 -14.65 -16.09
C ASN A 216 11.28 -15.21 -16.80
N THR A 217 11.01 -16.51 -16.60
CA THR A 217 9.85 -17.22 -17.17
C THR A 217 8.58 -17.06 -16.33
N SER A 218 8.72 -16.69 -15.06
CA SER A 218 7.63 -16.35 -14.14
C SER A 218 7.93 -15.06 -13.39
N VAL A 219 6.91 -14.48 -12.76
CA VAL A 219 7.07 -13.31 -11.90
C VAL A 219 7.84 -13.73 -10.64
N PRO A 220 8.99 -13.10 -10.34
CA PRO A 220 9.80 -13.45 -9.17
C PRO A 220 9.14 -12.99 -7.87
N SER A 221 9.54 -13.62 -6.76
CA SER A 221 9.22 -13.13 -5.41
C SER A 221 10.36 -12.23 -4.93
N VAL A 222 10.05 -11.04 -4.42
CA VAL A 222 11.03 -10.10 -3.86
C VAL A 222 10.48 -9.54 -2.56
N THR A 223 11.24 -9.68 -1.47
CA THR A 223 10.90 -9.19 -0.14
C THR A 223 12.09 -8.49 0.48
N PHE A 224 11.83 -7.53 1.36
CA PHE A 224 12.86 -6.75 2.04
C PHE A 224 12.65 -6.79 3.55
N GLU A 225 13.75 -6.86 4.29
CA GLU A 225 13.77 -6.81 5.75
C GLU A 225 15.02 -6.03 6.19
N GLY A 226 14.82 -4.88 6.83
CA GLY A 226 15.90 -4.00 7.22
C GLY A 226 16.71 -3.49 6.01
N ASN A 227 18.01 -3.80 6.00
CA ASN A 227 18.95 -3.50 4.92
C ASN A 227 19.19 -4.69 3.98
N CYS A 228 18.38 -5.74 4.10
CA CYS A 228 18.49 -6.97 3.31
C CYS A 228 17.34 -7.12 2.32
N GLY A 229 17.65 -7.67 1.15
CA GLY A 229 16.68 -8.09 0.14
C GLY A 229 16.79 -9.59 -0.14
N THR A 230 15.65 -10.27 -0.09
CA THR A 230 15.51 -11.67 -0.49
C THR A 230 14.71 -11.74 -1.78
N PHE A 231 15.22 -12.45 -2.79
CA PHE A 231 14.50 -12.63 -4.04
C PHE A 231 14.68 -14.03 -4.63
N LYS A 232 13.61 -14.51 -5.27
CA LYS A 232 13.49 -15.87 -5.81
C LYS A 232 12.93 -15.83 -7.22
N GLY A 233 13.44 -16.68 -8.10
CA GLY A 233 12.92 -16.82 -9.45
C GLY A 233 13.43 -18.05 -10.17
N ASP A 234 12.94 -18.23 -11.39
CA ASP A 234 13.42 -19.28 -12.29
C ASP A 234 14.86 -18.98 -12.73
N ALA A 235 15.67 -20.02 -12.87
CA ALA A 235 17.06 -19.97 -13.28
C ALA A 235 17.35 -20.89 -14.46
N LYS A 236 18.41 -20.54 -15.20
CA LYS A 236 19.18 -21.43 -16.04
C LYS A 236 20.51 -21.69 -15.35
N VAL A 237 20.92 -22.97 -15.28
CA VAL A 237 22.25 -23.37 -14.81
C VAL A 237 23.01 -23.92 -16.01
N ASN A 238 24.18 -23.37 -16.30
CA ASN A 238 24.99 -23.71 -17.48
C ASN A 238 24.13 -23.71 -18.75
N GLN A 239 23.34 -22.64 -18.91
CA GLN A 239 22.38 -22.41 -20.00
C GLN A 239 21.15 -23.35 -20.05
N LYS A 240 21.05 -24.34 -19.16
CA LYS A 240 19.91 -25.27 -19.11
C LYS A 240 18.80 -24.72 -18.19
N PRO A 241 17.54 -24.62 -18.65
CA PRO A 241 16.42 -24.19 -17.80
C PRO A 241 15.96 -25.29 -16.83
N GLY A 242 15.02 -24.97 -15.95
CA GLY A 242 14.40 -25.93 -15.02
C GLY A 242 14.94 -25.86 -13.59
N TYR A 243 15.64 -24.77 -13.26
CA TYR A 243 16.18 -24.52 -11.93
C TYR A 243 15.45 -23.33 -11.30
N THR A 244 15.57 -23.20 -9.98
CA THR A 244 15.14 -22.01 -9.24
C THR A 244 16.30 -21.50 -8.42
N TYR A 245 16.39 -20.18 -8.29
CA TYR A 245 17.36 -19.53 -7.43
C TYR A 245 16.68 -18.81 -6.28
N THR A 246 17.38 -18.71 -5.15
CA THR A 246 17.06 -17.84 -4.02
C THR A 246 18.33 -17.07 -3.68
N VAL A 247 18.23 -15.75 -3.59
CA VAL A 247 19.32 -14.88 -3.13
C VAL A 247 18.85 -14.12 -1.89
N ASN A 248 19.74 -13.99 -0.92
CA ASN A 248 19.60 -13.03 0.16
C ASN A 248 20.85 -12.14 0.17
N ALA A 249 20.66 -10.83 0.09
CA ALA A 249 21.75 -9.86 0.00
C ALA A 249 21.51 -8.72 1.00
N CYS A 250 22.54 -8.32 1.73
CA CYS A 250 22.46 -7.29 2.77
C CYS A 250 23.50 -6.19 2.54
N ASP A 251 23.03 -4.95 2.52
CA ASP A 251 23.85 -3.73 2.43
C ASP A 251 24.21 -3.24 3.84
N ASN A 252 25.41 -3.55 4.30
CA ASN A 252 25.82 -3.32 5.70
C ASN A 252 26.67 -2.07 5.87
N ALA A 253 27.37 -1.60 4.84
CA ALA A 253 28.18 -0.38 4.92
C ALA A 253 28.73 0.08 3.56
N GLU A 254 29.02 1.37 3.44
CA GLU A 254 29.87 1.91 2.39
C GLU A 254 31.31 2.20 2.88
N PRO A 255 32.37 1.70 2.19
CA PRO A 255 32.34 0.72 1.10
C PRO A 255 32.00 -0.70 1.59
N GLY A 256 31.33 -1.50 0.75
CA GLY A 256 30.74 -2.79 1.10
C GLY A 256 31.70 -3.97 1.22
N ALA A 257 32.91 -3.87 0.67
CA ALA A 257 33.91 -4.95 0.75
C ALA A 257 34.23 -5.35 2.20
N GLY A 258 34.10 -6.64 2.49
CA GLY A 258 34.28 -7.24 3.82
C GLY A 258 33.14 -6.97 4.81
N LYS A 259 32.05 -6.32 4.38
CA LYS A 259 30.94 -5.92 5.24
C LYS A 259 29.58 -6.34 4.69
N ASP A 260 29.31 -6.11 3.41
CA ASP A 260 28.08 -6.57 2.77
C ASP A 260 28.09 -8.08 2.63
N ALA A 261 26.91 -8.67 2.74
CA ALA A 261 26.75 -10.12 2.71
C ALA A 261 25.90 -10.55 1.51
N PHE A 262 26.31 -11.66 0.89
CA PHE A 262 25.60 -12.28 -0.21
C PHE A 262 25.45 -13.78 0.06
N PHE A 263 24.25 -14.28 -0.15
CA PHE A 263 23.89 -15.69 -0.12
C PHE A 263 23.16 -16.06 -1.40
N ILE A 264 23.48 -17.22 -1.96
CA ILE A 264 22.75 -17.82 -3.07
C ILE A 264 22.46 -19.30 -2.80
N SER A 265 21.27 -19.75 -3.15
CA SER A 265 20.89 -21.16 -3.24
C SER A 265 20.22 -21.41 -4.58
N VAL A 266 20.58 -22.51 -5.24
CA VAL A 266 20.03 -22.94 -6.53
C VAL A 266 19.61 -24.39 -6.44
N THR A 267 18.38 -24.69 -6.85
CA THR A 267 17.80 -26.03 -6.79
C THR A 267 17.15 -26.40 -8.12
N GLY A 268 17.18 -27.69 -8.45
CA GLY A 268 16.51 -28.28 -9.60
C GLY A 268 16.42 -29.80 -9.46
N ALA A 269 15.95 -30.50 -10.49
CA ALA A 269 15.88 -31.96 -10.47
C ALA A 269 17.28 -32.57 -10.25
N ASN A 270 17.49 -33.24 -9.11
CA ASN A 270 18.76 -33.84 -8.69
C ASN A 270 19.95 -32.86 -8.64
N PHE A 271 19.70 -31.56 -8.47
CA PHE A 271 20.73 -30.54 -8.39
C PHE A 271 20.45 -29.61 -7.21
N SER A 272 21.48 -29.37 -6.40
CA SER A 272 21.46 -28.39 -5.32
C SER A 272 22.84 -27.75 -5.23
N TYR A 273 22.87 -26.43 -5.13
CA TYR A 273 24.07 -25.65 -4.92
C TYR A 273 23.74 -24.50 -3.97
N SER A 274 24.66 -24.16 -3.08
CA SER A 274 24.58 -22.93 -2.29
C SER A 274 25.96 -22.37 -2.01
N ASN A 275 26.06 -21.06 -1.90
CA ASN A 275 27.28 -20.38 -1.48
C ASN A 275 26.92 -19.09 -0.75
N GLU A 276 27.78 -18.68 0.17
CA GLU A 276 27.53 -17.52 1.01
C GLU A 276 28.83 -16.88 1.49
N GLY A 277 28.76 -15.60 1.83
CA GLY A 277 29.86 -14.93 2.49
C GLY A 277 29.75 -13.42 2.43
N PHE A 278 30.75 -12.78 3.04
CA PHE A 278 30.99 -11.35 2.84
C PHE A 278 31.59 -11.12 1.47
N ILE A 279 31.21 -10.01 0.84
CA ILE A 279 31.75 -9.66 -0.48
C ILE A 279 33.22 -9.28 -0.34
N THR A 280 34.09 -9.86 -1.17
CA THR A 280 35.53 -9.57 -1.17
C THR A 280 35.86 -8.38 -2.06
N SER A 281 35.00 -8.07 -3.03
CA SER A 281 35.04 -6.89 -3.89
C SER A 281 33.64 -6.52 -4.37
N GLY A 282 33.47 -5.27 -4.85
CA GLY A 282 32.18 -4.75 -5.31
C GLY A 282 31.39 -4.03 -4.22
N ASN A 283 30.07 -3.91 -4.42
CA ASN A 283 29.14 -3.29 -3.46
C ASN A 283 27.74 -3.88 -3.60
N ILE A 284 26.99 -3.90 -2.51
CA ILE A 284 25.54 -4.08 -2.49
C ILE A 284 24.94 -2.76 -2.02
N GLN A 285 23.86 -2.31 -2.65
CA GLN A 285 23.20 -1.05 -2.33
C GLN A 285 21.70 -1.25 -2.20
N PHE A 286 21.19 -0.87 -1.03
CA PHE A 286 19.78 -0.80 -0.74
C PHE A 286 19.26 0.60 -1.05
N HIS A 287 18.28 0.69 -1.94
CA HIS A 287 17.66 1.92 -2.38
C HIS A 287 16.26 1.99 -1.78
N LYS A 288 16.03 2.94 -0.87
CA LYS A 288 14.68 3.40 -0.52
C LYS A 288 14.25 4.38 -1.61
N GLN A 289 13.23 4.03 -2.40
CA GLN A 289 12.59 5.00 -3.31
C GLN A 289 11.55 5.83 -2.57
#